data_AF-A0A521WA86-F1
#
_entry.id   AF-A0A521WA86-F1
#
_cell.length_a   1.000
_cell.length_b   1.000
_cell.length_c   1.000
_cell.angle_alpha   90.00
_cell.angle_beta   90.00
_cell.angle_gamma   90.00
#
_symmetry.space_group_name_H-M   'P 1'
#
loop_
_entity.id
_entity.type
_entity.pdbx_description
1 polymer ?
#
loop_
_entity_poly.entity_id
_entity_poly.type
_entity_poly.pdbx_seq_one_letter_code
_entity_poly.pdbx_strand_id
1 'polypeptide(L)'
;MRAERYILPIFPVLILIGAIGLSYCWDAAVIYLTKHGVHFFDVTLNKVIFASALTVLILVQPTISSIKYLSSLGLKDTRTLTKQWINEHIQQGSVIASGPYGVDFPPEQYAMLHIPFLAFESERVAPFYDPRWYENVDLLITSDYDYGRYASELERYKEFLPFYDTIRTRWKLLFEVKPDADKTGPAFWLYSCPDSLRHPAFVSSMFERFGANPESARISNFLKELNNILMKKKEGQKSMQIMEEILKVEVGNVSLRNRLSEMLISEGRYDDALKHLQYSIQFNPNQPKVFAMAGRCLLRLNKLLEAEATLVKALNSDKYLVDAYDDLIELFTITKQNEKLKVALNNYLGIVPKNSSKRVEIEQKLKEVTL
;
A
#
# COMPACT_ATOMS: atom_id res chain seq x y z
N MET A 1 20.43 22.38 -2.19
CA MET A 1 21.07 21.33 -3.00
C MET A 1 21.45 21.69 -4.45
N ARG A 2 20.71 22.49 -5.26
CA ARG A 2 21.20 22.83 -6.64
C ARG A 2 22.25 23.96 -6.68
N ALA A 3 22.17 24.95 -5.79
CA ALA A 3 23.13 26.07 -5.74
C ALA A 3 24.54 25.63 -5.33
N GLU A 4 24.64 24.66 -4.42
CA GLU A 4 25.92 24.14 -3.91
C GLU A 4 26.82 23.59 -5.03
N ARG A 5 26.24 22.95 -6.07
CA ARG A 5 27.01 22.40 -7.21
C ARG A 5 27.73 23.48 -8.04
N TYR A 6 27.17 24.68 -8.12
CA TYR A 6 27.77 25.79 -8.87
C TYR A 6 28.64 26.67 -7.98
N ILE A 7 28.37 26.71 -6.67
CA ILE A 7 29.12 27.51 -5.70
C ILE A 7 30.43 26.81 -5.29
N LEU A 8 30.42 25.47 -5.11
CA LEU A 8 31.59 24.71 -4.65
C LEU A 8 32.87 24.94 -5.49
N PRO A 9 32.83 24.95 -6.84
CA PRO A 9 34.03 25.19 -7.65
C PRO A 9 34.59 26.62 -7.56
N ILE A 10 33.72 27.61 -7.37
CA ILE A 10 34.09 29.03 -7.25
C ILE A 10 34.35 29.47 -5.80
N PHE A 11 34.00 28.63 -4.83
CA PHE A 11 34.15 28.91 -3.40
C PHE A 11 35.60 29.27 -3.00
N PRO A 12 36.67 28.60 -3.49
CA PRO A 12 38.04 29.00 -3.19
C PRO A 12 38.38 30.40 -3.71
N VAL A 13 37.85 30.77 -4.88
CA VAL A 13 38.06 32.09 -5.48
C VAL A 13 37.32 33.18 -4.68
N LEU A 14 36.08 32.91 -4.26
CA LEU A 14 35.32 33.82 -3.41
C LEU A 14 35.98 34.02 -2.04
N ILE A 15 36.56 32.96 -1.46
CA ILE A 15 37.35 33.06 -0.22
C ILE A 15 38.57 33.95 -0.43
N LEU A 16 39.31 33.78 -1.54
CA LEU A 16 40.48 34.63 -1.85
C LEU A 16 40.09 36.09 -2.03
N ILE A 17 39.01 36.38 -2.78
CA ILE A 17 38.52 37.75 -2.98
C ILE A 17 38.09 38.36 -1.64
N GLY A 18 37.36 37.60 -0.81
CA GLY A 18 36.95 38.04 0.53
C GLY A 18 38.14 38.32 1.44
N ALA A 19 39.17 37.46 1.43
CA ALA A 19 40.38 37.63 2.22
C ALA A 19 41.18 38.87 1.79
N ILE A 20 41.30 39.11 0.48
CA ILE A 20 41.93 40.32 -0.06
C ILE A 20 41.16 41.56 0.39
N GLY A 21 39.84 41.57 0.24
CA GLY A 21 38.99 42.69 0.67
C GLY A 21 39.13 43.00 2.16
N LEU A 22 39.10 41.97 3.01
CA LEU A 22 39.31 42.11 4.46
C LEU A 22 40.68 42.69 4.80
N SER A 23 41.74 42.31 4.07
CA SER A 23 43.08 42.88 4.25
C SER A 23 43.08 44.38 3.93
N TYR A 24 42.45 44.80 2.83
CA TYR A 24 42.34 46.23 2.48
C TYR A 24 41.51 47.01 3.50
N CYS A 25 40.41 46.45 3.99
CA CYS A 25 39.61 47.08 5.05
C CYS A 25 40.40 47.25 6.34
N TRP A 26 41.20 46.25 6.71
CA TRP A 26 42.08 46.34 7.87
C TRP A 26 43.13 47.44 7.70
N ASP A 27 43.77 47.51 6.52
CA ASP A 27 44.74 48.56 6.20
C ASP A 27 44.13 49.96 6.33
N ALA A 28 42.94 50.16 5.78
CA ALA A 28 42.20 51.42 5.92
C ALA A 28 41.85 51.74 7.38
N ALA A 29 41.45 50.73 8.16
CA ALA A 29 41.10 50.89 9.58
C ALA A 29 42.33 51.27 10.42
N VAL A 30 43.48 50.63 10.20
CA VAL A 30 44.73 50.98 10.90
C VAL A 30 45.13 52.42 10.61
N ILE A 31 45.07 52.87 9.35
CA ILE A 31 45.36 54.26 8.98
C ILE A 31 44.40 55.22 9.70
N TYR A 32 43.10 54.94 9.68
CA TYR A 32 42.09 55.78 10.32
C TYR A 32 42.29 55.87 11.84
N LEU A 33 42.51 54.73 12.52
CA LEU A 33 42.69 54.65 13.97
C LEU A 33 44.00 55.32 14.42
N THR A 34 45.07 55.19 13.63
CA THR A 34 46.34 55.87 13.89
C THR A 34 46.19 57.39 13.82
N LYS A 35 45.39 57.91 12.87
CA LYS A 35 45.05 59.34 12.80
C LYS A 35 44.27 59.85 14.01
N HIS A 36 43.55 58.97 14.71
CA HIS A 36 42.77 59.30 15.90
C HIS A 36 43.47 58.90 17.21
N GLY A 37 44.80 58.73 17.20
CA GLY A 37 45.62 58.58 18.40
C GLY A 37 45.78 57.15 18.92
N VAL A 38 45.36 56.12 18.16
CA VAL A 38 45.60 54.71 18.50
C VAL A 38 46.94 54.27 17.91
N HIS A 39 47.90 53.91 18.77
CA HIS A 39 49.20 53.42 18.32
C HIS A 39 49.25 51.89 18.34
N PHE A 40 49.56 51.29 17.19
CA PHE A 40 49.79 49.86 17.05
C PHE A 40 51.29 49.55 17.20
N PHE A 41 51.63 48.57 18.04
CA PHE A 41 53.03 48.24 18.37
C PHE A 41 53.77 47.57 17.19
N ASP A 42 53.16 46.55 16.58
CA ASP A 42 53.60 45.93 15.33
C ASP A 42 52.35 45.70 14.45
N VAL A 43 52.27 46.42 13.34
CA VAL A 43 51.11 46.37 12.44
C VAL A 43 50.96 44.99 11.80
N THR A 44 52.06 44.29 11.54
CA THR A 44 52.06 42.95 10.94
C THR A 44 51.56 41.92 11.95
N LEU A 45 52.05 42.01 13.19
CA LEU A 45 51.57 41.13 14.27
C LEU A 45 50.07 41.34 14.54
N ASN A 46 49.61 42.59 14.58
CA ASN A 46 48.19 42.90 14.80
C ASN A 46 47.29 42.43 13.64
N LYS A 47 47.77 42.51 12.39
CA LYS A 47 47.11 41.91 11.21
C LYS A 47 46.91 40.40 11.38
N VAL A 48 47.96 39.69 11.78
CA VAL A 48 47.93 38.24 11.97
C VAL A 48 46.98 37.87 13.10
N ILE A 49 46.99 38.61 14.21
CA ILE A 49 46.07 38.39 15.34
C ILE A 49 44.63 38.60 14.90
N PHE A 50 44.32 39.69 14.19
CA PHE A 50 42.98 39.99 13.69
C PHE A 50 42.49 38.94 12.69
N ALA A 51 43.32 38.57 11.72
CA ALA A 51 42.99 37.54 10.74
C ALA A 51 42.72 36.20 11.42
N SER A 52 43.56 35.81 12.39
CA SER A 52 43.40 34.56 13.15
C SER A 52 42.11 34.58 13.98
N ALA A 53 41.79 35.68 14.66
CA ALA A 53 40.54 35.82 15.42
C ALA A 53 39.30 35.72 14.52
N LEU A 54 39.34 36.35 13.34
CA LEU A 54 38.26 36.29 12.37
C LEU A 54 38.10 34.89 11.78
N THR A 55 39.20 34.20 11.46
CA THR A 55 39.17 32.80 11.00
C THR A 55 38.56 31.89 12.06
N VAL A 56 38.92 32.04 13.33
CA VAL A 56 38.30 31.30 14.44
C VAL A 56 36.80 31.58 14.47
N LEU A 57 36.37 32.84 14.42
CA LEU A 57 34.96 33.22 14.50
C LEU A 57 34.13 32.63 13.33
N ILE A 58 34.70 32.61 12.12
CA ILE A 58 34.07 32.02 10.93
C ILE A 58 34.00 30.49 11.04
N LEU A 59 35.05 29.83 11.54
CA LEU A 59 35.13 28.37 11.60
C LEU A 59 34.38 27.79 12.80
N VAL A 60 34.22 28.53 13.90
CA VAL A 60 33.59 28.02 15.14
C VAL A 60 32.20 27.43 14.89
N GLN A 61 31.31 28.12 14.18
CA GLN A 61 29.94 27.63 13.97
C GLN A 61 29.87 26.41 13.04
N PRO A 62 30.56 26.37 11.89
CA PRO A 62 30.72 25.15 11.09
C PRO A 62 31.36 24.00 11.87
N THR A 63 32.44 24.25 12.61
CA THR A 63 33.14 23.22 13.39
C THR A 63 32.25 22.66 14.50
N ILE A 64 31.52 23.50 15.24
CA ILE A 64 30.52 23.05 16.22
C ILE A 64 29.44 22.21 15.53
N SER A 65 28.96 22.64 14.36
CA SER A 65 27.94 21.92 13.59
C SER A 65 28.45 20.55 13.10
N SER A 66 29.69 20.49 12.62
CA SER A 66 30.36 19.24 12.22
C SER A 66 30.61 18.31 13.40
N ILE A 67 31.02 18.82 14.56
CA ILE A 67 31.18 18.02 15.78
C ILE A 67 29.83 17.46 16.20
N LYS A 68 28.77 18.28 16.23
CA LYS A 68 27.40 17.82 16.52
C LYS A 68 26.96 16.73 15.55
N TYR A 69 27.18 16.93 14.25
CA TYR A 69 26.86 15.93 13.24
C TYR A 69 27.63 14.62 13.45
N LEU A 70 28.95 14.68 13.65
CA LEU A 70 29.76 13.49 13.91
C LEU A 70 29.35 12.78 15.20
N SER A 71 29.05 13.51 16.27
CA SER A 71 28.55 12.94 17.52
C SER A 71 27.18 12.26 17.33
N SER A 72 26.36 12.78 16.41
CA SER A 72 25.04 12.21 16.11
C SER A 72 25.10 10.84 15.42
N LEU A 73 26.22 10.50 14.77
CA LEU A 73 26.41 9.20 14.10
C LEU A 73 26.47 8.01 15.07
N GLY A 74 26.80 8.26 16.35
CA GLY A 74 26.82 7.24 17.40
C GLY A 74 25.49 7.11 18.16
N LEU A 75 24.52 7.98 17.89
CA LEU A 75 23.23 7.98 18.59
C LEU A 75 22.29 6.90 18.05
N LYS A 76 21.32 6.48 18.87
CA LYS A 76 20.33 5.48 18.45
C LYS A 76 19.36 6.11 17.46
N ASP A 77 19.20 5.49 16.30
CA ASP A 77 18.25 5.95 15.30
C ASP A 77 16.82 5.51 15.66
N THR A 78 15.90 6.48 15.66
CA THR A 78 14.46 6.31 15.90
C THR A 78 13.80 5.25 15.00
N ARG A 79 14.25 5.09 13.76
CA ARG A 79 13.77 4.07 12.82
C ARG A 79 14.21 2.68 13.26
N THR A 80 15.43 2.53 13.76
CA THR A 80 15.92 1.26 14.32
C THR A 80 15.14 0.88 15.56
N LEU A 81 14.88 1.84 16.46
CA LEU A 81 14.05 1.63 17.65
C LEU A 81 12.61 1.23 17.28
N THR A 82 12.05 1.87 16.24
CA THR A 82 10.72 1.52 15.72
C THR A 82 10.68 0.10 15.17
N LYS A 83 11.69 -0.31 14.38
CA LYS A 83 11.80 -1.69 13.87
C LYS A 83 11.90 -2.70 15.00
N GLN A 84 12.71 -2.41 16.01
CA GLN A 84 12.87 -3.28 17.17
C GLN A 84 11.54 -3.45 17.90
N TRP A 85 10.84 -2.35 18.21
CA TRP A 85 9.55 -2.41 18.88
C TRP A 85 8.53 -3.23 18.09
N ILE A 86 8.44 -3.03 16.77
CA ILE A 86 7.53 -3.81 15.89
C ILE A 86 7.86 -5.30 15.94
N ASN A 87 9.14 -5.67 15.83
CA ASN A 87 9.55 -7.07 15.88
C ASN A 87 9.23 -7.75 17.22
N GLU A 88 9.23 -6.99 18.32
CA GLU A 88 8.94 -7.48 19.67
C GLU A 88 7.42 -7.55 19.96
N HIS A 89 6.60 -6.66 19.38
CA HIS A 89 5.20 -6.48 19.78
C HIS A 89 4.18 -6.86 18.69
N ILE A 90 4.60 -6.96 17.43
CA ILE A 90 3.70 -7.23 16.29
C ILE A 90 4.01 -8.60 15.71
N GLN A 91 2.99 -9.46 15.69
CA GLN A 91 3.09 -10.83 15.19
C GLN A 91 3.52 -10.85 13.72
N GLN A 92 4.48 -11.72 13.37
CA GLN A 92 4.87 -11.93 11.97
C GLN A 92 3.66 -12.34 11.11
N GLY A 93 3.62 -11.85 9.88
CA GLY A 93 2.50 -12.01 8.97
C GLY A 93 1.38 -10.99 9.17
N SER A 94 1.44 -10.11 10.18
CA SER A 94 0.53 -8.98 10.32
C SER A 94 0.61 -8.03 9.12
N VAL A 95 -0.45 -7.25 8.93
CA VAL A 95 -0.56 -6.24 7.88
C VAL A 95 -0.14 -4.88 8.42
N ILE A 96 0.84 -4.25 7.77
CA ILE A 96 1.37 -2.95 8.18
C ILE A 96 1.19 -1.95 7.04
N ALA A 97 0.49 -0.85 7.30
CA ALA A 97 0.50 0.32 6.43
C ALA A 97 1.64 1.26 6.81
N SER A 98 2.40 1.76 5.83
CA SER A 98 3.51 2.67 6.08
C SER A 98 3.43 3.91 5.20
N GLY A 99 3.60 5.07 5.84
CA GLY A 99 3.78 6.35 5.16
C GLY A 99 5.06 6.41 4.30
N PRO A 100 5.19 7.45 3.46
CA PRO A 100 6.29 7.61 2.50
C PRO A 100 7.69 7.52 3.10
N TYR A 101 7.92 8.14 4.26
CA TYR A 101 9.19 8.12 4.98
C TYR A 101 9.17 7.21 6.21
N GLY A 102 8.23 6.25 6.21
CA GLY A 102 8.00 5.28 7.25
C GLY A 102 9.11 4.23 7.42
N VAL A 103 8.69 3.04 7.83
CA VAL A 103 9.60 1.93 8.16
C VAL A 103 9.22 0.72 7.33
N ASP A 104 10.16 0.28 6.50
CA ASP A 104 9.98 -0.90 5.66
C ASP A 104 10.52 -2.18 6.28
N PHE A 105 9.83 -3.26 5.95
CA PHE A 105 10.14 -4.63 6.34
C PHE A 105 10.13 -5.56 5.13
N PRO A 106 10.89 -6.67 5.18
CA PRO A 106 10.80 -7.71 4.15
C PRO A 106 9.37 -8.26 4.03
N PRO A 107 8.89 -8.54 2.80
CA PRO A 107 7.53 -9.03 2.57
C PRO A 107 7.25 -10.42 3.19
N GLU A 108 8.32 -11.18 3.47
CA GLU A 108 8.28 -12.45 4.18
C GLU A 108 7.87 -12.28 5.65
N GLN A 109 8.18 -11.12 6.24
CA GLN A 109 7.96 -10.84 7.65
C GLN A 109 6.60 -10.18 7.90
N TYR A 110 6.23 -9.19 7.09
CA TYR A 110 4.98 -8.46 7.22
C TYR A 110 4.37 -8.17 5.84
N ALA A 111 3.04 -8.17 5.76
CA ALA A 111 2.34 -7.74 4.56
C ALA A 111 2.26 -6.21 4.55
N MET A 112 3.04 -5.57 3.69
CA MET A 112 3.15 -4.11 3.63
C MET A 112 2.10 -3.51 2.69
N LEU A 113 1.48 -2.40 3.13
CA LEU A 113 0.69 -1.49 2.29
C LEU A 113 1.35 -0.11 2.31
N HIS A 114 1.88 0.32 1.19
CA HIS A 114 2.55 1.61 1.12
C HIS A 114 1.55 2.71 0.80
N ILE A 115 1.55 3.78 1.60
CA ILE A 115 0.78 4.98 1.27
C ILE A 115 1.47 5.68 0.09
N PRO A 116 0.78 5.84 -1.05
CA PRO A 116 1.35 6.48 -2.23
C PRO A 116 1.91 7.88 -1.95
N PHE A 117 3.05 8.15 -2.57
CA PHE A 117 3.78 9.40 -2.42
C PHE A 117 4.25 9.95 -3.76
N LEU A 118 4.19 11.27 -3.89
CA LEU A 118 4.84 12.01 -4.96
C LEU A 118 5.61 13.19 -4.37
N ALA A 119 6.86 13.33 -4.79
CA ALA A 119 7.70 14.47 -4.40
C ALA A 119 7.21 15.78 -5.04
N PHE A 120 6.71 15.71 -6.28
CA PHE A 120 6.15 16.81 -7.07
C PHE A 120 4.67 16.54 -7.33
N GLU A 121 3.83 17.58 -7.36
CA GLU A 121 2.37 17.46 -7.55
C GLU A 121 1.74 16.44 -6.58
N SER A 122 2.17 16.50 -5.30
CA SER A 122 1.73 15.61 -4.23
C SER A 122 0.21 15.52 -4.11
N GLU A 123 -0.50 16.57 -4.46
CA GLU A 123 -1.95 16.74 -4.47
C GLU A 123 -2.64 15.63 -5.28
N ARG A 124 -1.98 15.09 -6.31
CA ARG A 124 -2.46 13.94 -7.09
C ARG A 124 -2.55 12.65 -6.27
N VAL A 125 -1.83 12.54 -5.14
CA VAL A 125 -1.95 11.41 -4.22
C VAL A 125 -2.83 11.71 -3.00
N ALA A 126 -3.45 12.88 -2.89
CA ALA A 126 -4.37 13.19 -1.79
C ALA A 126 -5.52 12.17 -1.60
N PRO A 127 -6.08 11.53 -2.66
CA PRO A 127 -7.12 10.50 -2.50
C PRO A 127 -6.70 9.27 -1.70
N PHE A 128 -5.40 8.97 -1.62
CA PHE A 128 -4.89 7.87 -0.81
C PHE A 128 -4.80 8.21 0.68
N TYR A 129 -4.81 9.50 1.04
CA TYR A 129 -4.81 9.98 2.42
C TYR A 129 -6.25 10.07 2.93
N ASP A 130 -6.89 8.90 2.99
CA ASP A 130 -8.18 8.70 3.64
C ASP A 130 -8.02 7.55 4.64
N PRO A 131 -8.26 7.77 5.95
CA PRO A 131 -7.98 6.77 6.97
C PRO A 131 -8.79 5.49 6.77
N ARG A 132 -9.92 5.58 6.06
CA ARG A 132 -10.81 4.44 5.78
C ARG A 132 -10.14 3.36 4.93
N TRP A 133 -9.16 3.72 4.09
CA TRP A 133 -8.38 2.72 3.33
C TRP A 133 -7.59 1.77 4.23
N TYR A 134 -7.28 2.20 5.46
CA TYR A 134 -6.33 1.53 6.34
C TYR A 134 -7.00 0.89 7.56
N GLU A 135 -8.33 0.88 7.66
CA GLU A 135 -9.06 0.37 8.83
C GLU A 135 -8.78 -1.10 9.17
N ASN A 136 -8.45 -1.91 8.15
CA ASN A 136 -8.24 -3.35 8.28
C ASN A 136 -6.76 -3.73 8.41
N VAL A 137 -5.84 -2.76 8.51
CA VAL A 137 -4.43 -3.04 8.82
C VAL A 137 -4.24 -3.24 10.33
N ASP A 138 -3.22 -4.02 10.69
CA ASP A 138 -2.90 -4.28 12.10
C ASP A 138 -2.11 -3.12 12.72
N LEU A 139 -1.33 -2.40 11.90
CA LEU A 139 -0.52 -1.27 12.30
C LEU A 139 -0.43 -0.23 11.19
N LEU A 140 -0.62 1.05 11.52
CA LEU A 140 -0.32 2.19 10.65
C LEU A 140 0.88 2.96 11.20
N ILE A 141 1.92 3.09 10.38
CA ILE A 141 3.15 3.82 10.69
C ILE A 141 3.09 5.18 10.00
N THR A 142 3.26 6.24 10.79
CA THR A 142 3.39 7.63 10.30
C THR A 142 4.60 8.31 10.90
N SER A 143 5.12 9.35 10.24
CA SER A 143 6.26 10.13 10.73
C SER A 143 5.98 11.63 10.77
N ASP A 144 6.73 12.34 11.61
CA ASP A 144 6.74 13.82 11.63
C ASP A 144 7.35 14.41 10.36
N TYR A 145 8.15 13.64 9.62
CA TYR A 145 8.71 14.05 8.35
C TYR A 145 7.61 14.17 7.28
N ASP A 146 6.71 13.18 7.22
CA ASP A 146 5.54 13.22 6.33
C ASP A 146 4.60 14.37 6.74
N TYR A 147 4.15 14.33 8.00
CA TYR A 147 3.16 15.28 8.50
C TYR A 147 3.69 16.71 8.57
N GLY A 148 4.93 16.91 9.03
CA GLY A 148 5.55 18.21 9.20
C GLY A 148 5.71 18.94 7.88
N ARG A 149 5.99 18.21 6.79
CA ARG A 149 5.95 18.77 5.44
C ARG A 149 4.57 19.33 5.12
N TYR A 150 3.51 18.54 5.33
CA TYR A 150 2.15 18.97 5.01
C TYR A 150 1.65 20.10 5.92
N ALA A 151 1.98 20.07 7.20
CA ALA A 151 1.62 21.09 8.17
C ALA A 151 2.31 22.44 7.90
N SER A 152 3.49 22.45 7.26
CA SER A 152 4.23 23.68 6.95
C SER A 152 3.62 24.52 5.81
N GLU A 153 2.85 23.90 4.91
CA GLU A 153 2.19 24.55 3.76
C GLU A 153 0.68 24.25 3.75
N LEU A 154 -0.04 24.74 4.78
CA LEU A 154 -1.46 24.46 5.04
C LEU A 154 -2.37 24.61 3.79
N GLU A 155 -2.26 25.73 3.07
CA GLU A 155 -3.12 26.01 1.91
C GLU A 155 -2.94 24.97 0.79
N ARG A 156 -1.70 24.51 0.60
CA ARG A 156 -1.36 23.55 -0.43
C ARG A 156 -1.78 22.13 -0.06
N TYR A 157 -1.58 21.76 1.20
CA TYR A 157 -1.75 20.38 1.67
C TYR A 157 -3.00 20.15 2.52
N LYS A 158 -3.98 21.06 2.47
CA LYS A 158 -5.25 20.98 3.22
C LYS A 158 -6.01 19.66 3.07
N GLU A 159 -5.84 18.96 1.94
CA GLU A 159 -6.49 17.66 1.71
C GLU A 159 -5.83 16.49 2.47
N PHE A 160 -4.57 16.64 2.90
CA PHE A 160 -3.82 15.61 3.64
C PHE A 160 -4.05 15.71 5.14
N LEU A 161 -4.27 16.91 5.67
CA LEU A 161 -4.35 17.15 7.11
C LEU A 161 -5.49 16.37 7.80
N PRO A 162 -6.71 16.26 7.22
CA PRO A 162 -7.79 15.49 7.83
C PRO A 162 -7.45 14.01 8.07
N PHE A 163 -6.59 13.42 7.24
CA PHE A 163 -6.08 12.06 7.46
C PHE A 163 -5.30 11.98 8.78
N TYR A 164 -4.33 12.87 8.96
CA TYR A 164 -3.50 12.91 10.17
C TYR A 164 -4.29 13.30 11.41
N ASP A 165 -5.23 14.24 11.29
CA ASP A 165 -6.10 14.65 12.39
C ASP A 165 -6.98 13.49 12.85
N THR A 166 -7.56 12.73 11.90
CA THR A 166 -8.42 11.58 12.22
C THR A 166 -7.65 10.48 12.93
N ILE A 167 -6.48 10.08 12.43
CA ILE A 167 -5.70 9.01 13.07
C ILE A 167 -5.21 9.44 14.46
N ARG A 168 -4.77 10.69 14.64
CA ARG A 168 -4.29 11.17 15.96
C ARG A 168 -5.39 11.29 17.00
N THR A 169 -6.59 11.65 16.58
CA THR A 169 -7.71 11.90 17.51
C THR A 169 -8.57 10.67 17.76
N ARG A 170 -8.68 9.77 16.78
CA ARG A 170 -9.64 8.64 16.84
C ARG A 170 -8.97 7.27 16.89
N TRP A 171 -7.74 7.12 16.40
CA TRP A 171 -7.05 5.83 16.45
C TRP A 171 -6.24 5.67 17.72
N LYS A 172 -5.98 4.42 18.11
CA LYS A 172 -5.20 4.13 19.32
C LYS A 172 -3.71 4.25 19.00
N LEU A 173 -3.02 5.18 19.65
CA LEU A 173 -1.56 5.25 19.64
C LEU A 173 -0.99 4.07 20.43
N LEU A 174 -0.21 3.22 19.77
CA LEU A 174 0.43 2.05 20.38
C LEU A 174 1.87 2.34 20.79
N PHE A 175 2.59 3.11 19.98
CA PHE A 175 3.98 3.44 20.22
C PHE A 175 4.33 4.80 19.60
N GLU A 176 5.17 5.54 20.31
CA GLU A 176 5.74 6.80 19.87
C GLU A 176 7.23 6.80 20.20
N VAL A 177 8.04 7.23 19.23
CA VAL A 177 9.46 7.53 19.47
C VAL A 177 9.78 8.87 18.83
N LYS A 178 10.51 9.73 19.55
CA LYS A 178 10.91 11.06 19.12
C LYS A 178 12.44 11.18 19.16
N PRO A 179 13.04 12.00 18.27
CA PRO A 179 14.42 12.41 18.45
C PRO A 179 14.58 13.23 19.73
N ASP A 180 15.69 13.04 20.42
CA ASP A 180 16.08 13.79 21.61
C ASP A 180 17.62 13.88 21.69
N ALA A 181 18.18 14.24 22.85
CA ALA A 181 19.62 14.37 23.02
C ALA A 181 20.39 13.07 22.69
N ASP A 182 19.74 11.90 22.83
CA ASP A 182 20.36 10.58 22.65
C ASP A 182 19.86 9.84 21.40
N LYS A 183 18.90 10.42 20.66
CA LYS A 183 18.21 9.78 19.53
C LYS A 183 18.15 10.67 18.30
N THR A 184 18.43 10.08 17.14
CA THR A 184 18.41 10.76 15.84
C THR A 184 17.30 10.25 14.93
N GLY A 185 16.99 11.03 13.88
CA GLY A 185 15.96 10.68 12.89
C GLY A 185 14.60 11.33 13.18
N PRO A 186 13.57 10.97 12.41
CA PRO A 186 12.23 11.55 12.54
C PRO A 186 11.48 10.96 13.75
N ALA A 187 10.46 11.65 14.23
CA ALA A 187 9.51 11.04 15.14
C ALA A 187 8.63 10.04 14.38
N PHE A 188 8.34 8.90 15.00
CA PHE A 188 7.39 7.90 14.49
C PHE A 188 6.22 7.72 15.43
N TRP A 189 5.04 7.55 14.85
CA TRP A 189 3.82 7.21 15.55
C TRP A 189 3.18 5.99 14.91
N LEU A 190 2.88 5.01 15.76
CA LEU A 190 2.33 3.73 15.40
C LEU A 190 0.91 3.64 15.94
N TYR A 191 -0.07 3.51 15.06
CA TYR A 191 -1.48 3.49 15.40
C TYR A 191 -2.13 2.14 15.06
N SER A 192 -3.16 1.78 15.81
CA SER A 192 -4.13 0.76 15.39
C SER A 192 -5.54 1.36 15.33
N CYS A 193 -6.29 0.93 14.32
CA CYS A 193 -7.69 1.31 14.16
C CYS A 193 -8.56 0.52 15.15
N PRO A 194 -9.31 1.17 16.06
CA PRO A 194 -10.28 0.51 16.93
C PRO A 194 -11.37 -0.19 16.11
N ASP A 195 -11.81 -1.36 16.56
CA ASP A 195 -12.86 -2.13 15.88
C ASP A 195 -14.17 -1.33 15.71
N SER A 196 -14.48 -0.45 16.67
CA SER A 196 -15.67 0.42 16.63
C SER A 196 -15.68 1.43 15.48
N LEU A 197 -14.54 1.68 14.84
CA LEU A 197 -14.41 2.60 13.71
C LEU A 197 -14.34 1.87 12.36
N ARG A 198 -14.31 0.54 12.35
CA ARG A 198 -14.22 -0.23 11.10
C ARG A 198 -15.56 -0.28 10.40
N HIS A 199 -15.55 0.07 9.11
CA HIS A 199 -16.72 -0.06 8.25
C HIS A 199 -16.76 -1.44 7.59
N PRO A 200 -17.95 -2.05 7.40
CA PRO A 200 -18.10 -3.34 6.73
C PRO A 200 -17.83 -3.25 5.21
N ALA A 201 -17.96 -2.05 4.64
CA ALA A 201 -17.77 -1.77 3.23
C ALA A 201 -17.17 -0.37 3.05
N PHE A 202 -16.50 -0.12 1.93
CA PHE A 202 -16.08 1.21 1.53
C PHE A 202 -17.28 2.05 1.07
N VAL A 203 -17.19 3.36 1.29
CA VAL A 203 -18.20 4.32 0.83
C VAL A 203 -17.84 4.76 -0.60
N SER A 204 -18.82 4.80 -1.51
CA SER A 204 -18.61 5.13 -2.93
C SER A 204 -17.86 6.44 -3.17
N SER A 205 -18.09 7.45 -2.32
CA SER A 205 -17.40 8.75 -2.39
C SER A 205 -15.87 8.64 -2.27
N MET A 206 -15.34 7.56 -1.69
CA MET A 206 -13.90 7.32 -1.62
C MET A 206 -13.31 7.07 -3.01
N PHE A 207 -14.02 6.30 -3.85
CA PHE A 207 -13.59 5.95 -5.19
C PHE A 207 -13.77 7.11 -6.18
N GLU A 208 -14.78 7.95 -5.97
CA GLU A 208 -15.00 9.15 -6.78
C GLU A 208 -13.79 10.10 -6.76
N ARG A 209 -13.04 10.14 -5.64
CA ARG A 209 -11.80 10.92 -5.53
C ARG A 209 -10.69 10.44 -6.48
N PHE A 210 -10.77 9.20 -7.00
CA PHE A 210 -9.86 8.70 -8.02
C PHE A 210 -10.26 9.08 -9.46
N GLY A 211 -11.47 9.57 -9.70
CA GLY A 211 -12.06 9.68 -11.04
C GLY A 211 -11.22 10.43 -12.08
N ALA A 212 -10.97 11.73 -11.89
CA ALA A 212 -10.19 12.55 -12.83
C ALA A 212 -8.67 12.49 -12.59
N ASN A 213 -8.19 11.51 -11.84
CA ASN A 213 -6.82 11.47 -11.39
C ASN A 213 -5.89 10.88 -12.47
N PRO A 214 -4.82 11.58 -12.89
CA PRO A 214 -3.91 11.08 -13.93
C PRO A 214 -3.08 9.86 -13.49
N GLU A 215 -3.05 9.53 -12.19
CA GLU A 215 -2.23 8.47 -11.62
C GLU A 215 -2.89 7.08 -11.71
N SER A 216 -3.53 6.74 -12.84
CA SER A 216 -4.30 5.50 -13.04
C SER A 216 -3.49 4.23 -12.73
N ALA A 217 -2.21 4.19 -13.11
CA ALA A 217 -1.31 3.07 -12.80
C ALA A 217 -1.04 2.94 -11.30
N ARG A 218 -0.87 4.06 -10.59
CA ARG A 218 -0.63 4.05 -9.14
C ARG A 218 -1.88 3.70 -8.36
N ILE A 219 -3.04 4.18 -8.82
CA ILE A 219 -4.35 3.79 -8.30
C ILE A 219 -4.54 2.29 -8.47
N SER A 220 -4.33 1.74 -9.67
CA SER A 220 -4.46 0.30 -9.92
C SER A 220 -3.51 -0.51 -9.02
N ASN A 221 -2.24 -0.12 -8.90
CA ASN A 221 -1.27 -0.83 -8.06
C ASN A 221 -1.66 -0.79 -6.57
N PHE A 222 -2.03 0.38 -6.04
CA PHE A 222 -2.49 0.51 -4.67
C PHE A 222 -3.73 -0.33 -4.40
N LEU A 223 -4.73 -0.29 -5.29
CA LEU A 223 -5.95 -1.09 -5.15
C LEU A 223 -5.64 -2.60 -5.21
N LYS A 224 -4.70 -3.04 -6.04
CA LYS A 224 -4.26 -4.44 -6.06
C LYS A 224 -3.60 -4.88 -4.76
N GLU A 225 -2.70 -4.06 -4.22
CA GLU A 225 -2.05 -4.34 -2.93
C GLU A 225 -3.08 -4.39 -1.80
N LEU A 226 -3.97 -3.40 -1.74
CA LEU A 226 -5.07 -3.35 -0.78
C LEU A 226 -6.00 -4.56 -0.92
N ASN A 227 -6.35 -4.98 -2.14
CA ASN A 227 -7.17 -6.16 -2.37
C ASN A 227 -6.52 -7.44 -1.84
N ASN A 228 -5.21 -7.63 -2.07
CA ASN A 228 -4.48 -8.80 -1.57
C ASN A 228 -4.51 -8.85 -0.04
N ILE A 229 -4.38 -7.69 0.61
CA ILE A 229 -4.49 -7.54 2.05
C ILE A 229 -5.90 -7.87 2.54
N LEU A 230 -6.93 -7.31 1.93
CA LEU A 230 -8.32 -7.56 2.32
C LEU A 230 -8.69 -9.04 2.17
N MET A 231 -8.22 -9.69 1.11
CA MET A 231 -8.36 -11.14 0.94
C MET A 231 -7.68 -11.93 2.06
N LYS A 232 -6.47 -11.53 2.48
CA LYS A 232 -5.77 -12.16 3.62
C LYS A 232 -6.52 -11.96 4.94
N LYS A 233 -7.12 -10.78 5.13
CA LYS A 233 -7.94 -10.44 6.30
C LYS A 233 -9.37 -11.00 6.24
N LYS A 234 -9.73 -11.69 5.14
CA LYS A 234 -11.07 -12.24 4.87
C LYS A 234 -12.18 -11.19 4.82
N GLU A 235 -11.83 -9.97 4.42
CA GLU A 235 -12.74 -8.83 4.25
C GLU A 235 -13.40 -8.89 2.87
N GLY A 236 -14.29 -9.86 2.68
CA GLY A 236 -14.86 -10.21 1.36
C GLY A 236 -15.57 -9.04 0.66
N GLN A 237 -16.46 -8.35 1.36
CA GLN A 237 -17.22 -7.21 0.82
C GLN A 237 -16.31 -6.07 0.34
N LYS A 238 -15.38 -5.63 1.20
CA LYS A 238 -14.38 -4.62 0.84
C LYS A 238 -13.53 -5.07 -0.35
N SER A 239 -13.07 -6.32 -0.36
CA SER A 239 -12.29 -6.87 -1.47
C SER A 239 -13.06 -6.85 -2.80
N MET A 240 -14.34 -7.24 -2.80
CA MET A 240 -15.16 -7.21 -4.01
C MET A 240 -15.33 -5.81 -4.59
N GLN A 241 -15.55 -4.80 -3.73
CA GLN A 241 -15.59 -3.39 -4.17
C GLN A 241 -14.27 -2.97 -4.81
N ILE A 242 -13.13 -3.34 -4.22
CA ILE A 242 -11.82 -3.04 -4.80
C ILE A 242 -11.62 -3.74 -6.15
N MET A 243 -12.04 -5.00 -6.29
CA MET A 243 -11.96 -5.72 -7.57
C MET A 243 -12.80 -5.05 -8.66
N GLU A 244 -14.01 -4.58 -8.33
CA GLU A 244 -14.87 -3.83 -9.25
C GLU A 244 -14.18 -2.55 -9.75
N GLU A 245 -13.51 -1.82 -8.86
CA GLU A 245 -12.80 -0.58 -9.20
C GLU A 245 -11.55 -0.83 -10.06
N ILE A 246 -10.79 -1.90 -9.76
CA ILE A 246 -9.67 -2.31 -10.62
C ILE A 246 -10.17 -2.64 -12.04
N LEU A 247 -11.31 -3.33 -12.15
CA LEU A 247 -11.89 -3.72 -13.43
C LEU A 247 -12.41 -2.55 -14.28
N LYS A 248 -12.65 -1.36 -13.69
CA LYS A 248 -12.95 -0.14 -14.46
C LYS A 248 -11.75 0.34 -15.27
N VAL A 249 -10.53 0.15 -14.74
CA VAL A 249 -9.27 0.52 -15.40
C VAL A 249 -8.74 -0.64 -16.23
N GLU A 250 -8.83 -1.86 -15.71
CA GLU A 250 -8.31 -3.09 -16.33
C GLU A 250 -9.44 -3.94 -16.92
N VAL A 251 -10.18 -3.37 -17.88
CA VAL A 251 -11.40 -3.97 -18.44
C VAL A 251 -11.17 -5.42 -18.93
N GLY A 252 -10.00 -5.70 -19.49
CA GLY A 252 -9.60 -7.01 -20.01
C GLY A 252 -9.03 -8.00 -18.99
N ASN A 253 -9.02 -7.70 -17.69
CA ASN A 253 -8.48 -8.60 -16.67
C ASN A 253 -9.45 -9.76 -16.34
N VAL A 254 -9.47 -10.77 -17.22
CA VAL A 254 -10.33 -11.96 -17.11
C VAL A 254 -10.09 -12.75 -15.82
N SER A 255 -8.83 -12.83 -15.38
CA SER A 255 -8.47 -13.51 -14.13
C SER A 255 -9.17 -12.88 -12.92
N LEU A 256 -9.14 -11.55 -12.83
CA LEU A 256 -9.80 -10.82 -11.75
C LEU A 256 -11.33 -10.94 -11.83
N ARG A 257 -11.92 -10.92 -13.03
CA ARG A 257 -13.36 -11.18 -13.23
C ARG A 257 -13.77 -12.56 -12.73
N ASN A 258 -12.99 -13.60 -13.03
CA ASN A 258 -13.25 -14.95 -12.56
C ASN A 258 -13.20 -15.02 -11.03
N ARG A 259 -12.21 -14.35 -10.41
CA ARG A 259 -12.08 -14.30 -8.95
C ARG A 259 -13.25 -13.56 -8.30
N LEU A 260 -13.65 -12.41 -8.83
CA LEU A 260 -14.83 -11.67 -8.38
C LEU A 260 -16.10 -12.52 -8.51
N SER A 261 -16.25 -13.25 -9.62
CA SER A 261 -17.39 -14.14 -9.83
C SER A 261 -17.46 -15.28 -8.81
N GLU A 262 -16.31 -15.87 -8.45
CA GLU A 262 -16.22 -16.90 -7.40
C GLU A 262 -16.71 -16.36 -6.05
N MET A 263 -16.33 -15.12 -5.71
CA MET A 263 -16.79 -14.44 -4.50
C MET A 263 -18.31 -14.12 -4.57
N LEU A 264 -18.79 -13.57 -5.68
CA LEU A 264 -20.21 -13.30 -5.90
C LEU A 264 -21.08 -14.56 -5.78
N ILE A 265 -20.63 -15.70 -6.30
CA ILE A 265 -21.31 -17.00 -6.14
C ILE A 265 -21.41 -17.40 -4.67
N SER A 266 -20.32 -17.20 -3.91
CA SER A 266 -20.30 -17.54 -2.48
C SER A 266 -21.25 -16.67 -1.64
N GLU A 267 -21.54 -15.44 -2.10
CA GLU A 267 -22.53 -14.53 -1.49
C GLU A 267 -23.96 -14.71 -2.04
N GLY A 268 -24.18 -15.66 -2.95
CA GLY A 268 -25.49 -15.87 -3.56
C GLY A 268 -25.89 -14.82 -4.61
N ARG A 269 -24.97 -13.94 -5.02
CA ARG A 269 -25.19 -12.90 -6.04
C ARG A 269 -25.00 -13.48 -7.45
N TYR A 270 -25.84 -14.46 -7.81
CA TYR A 270 -25.69 -15.26 -9.04
C TYR A 270 -25.87 -14.46 -10.34
N ASP A 271 -26.79 -13.50 -10.38
CA ASP A 271 -26.99 -12.65 -11.56
C ASP A 271 -25.75 -11.80 -11.88
N ASP A 272 -25.11 -11.22 -10.86
CA ASP A 272 -23.91 -10.40 -11.04
C ASP A 272 -22.71 -11.28 -11.43
N ALA A 273 -22.55 -12.43 -10.77
CA ALA A 273 -21.53 -13.41 -11.13
C ALA A 273 -21.66 -13.83 -12.60
N LEU A 274 -22.89 -14.13 -13.05
CA LEU A 274 -23.14 -14.57 -14.42
C LEU A 274 -22.73 -13.51 -15.46
N LYS A 275 -22.96 -12.21 -15.20
CA LYS A 275 -22.50 -11.13 -16.09
C LYS A 275 -20.98 -11.12 -16.26
N HIS A 276 -20.24 -11.26 -15.16
CA HIS A 276 -18.78 -11.32 -15.19
C HIS A 276 -18.26 -12.58 -15.89
N LEU A 277 -18.87 -13.74 -15.64
CA LEU A 277 -18.51 -15.01 -16.27
C LEU A 277 -18.81 -15.02 -17.77
N GLN A 278 -19.92 -14.42 -18.21
CA GLN A 278 -20.24 -14.28 -19.63
C GLN A 278 -19.16 -13.48 -20.37
N TYR A 279 -18.68 -12.38 -19.78
CA TYR A 279 -17.55 -11.63 -20.33
C TYR A 279 -16.28 -12.50 -20.41
N SER A 280 -15.96 -13.23 -19.34
CA SER A 280 -14.81 -14.14 -19.32
C SER A 280 -14.88 -15.22 -20.39
N ILE A 281 -16.07 -15.79 -20.64
CA ILE A 281 -16.32 -16.80 -21.69
C ILE A 281 -16.13 -16.20 -23.08
N GLN A 282 -16.60 -14.97 -23.32
CA GLN A 282 -16.43 -14.29 -24.60
C GLN A 282 -14.96 -14.03 -24.93
N PHE A 283 -14.18 -13.62 -23.94
CA PHE A 283 -12.77 -13.28 -24.14
C PHE A 283 -11.86 -14.50 -24.22
N ASN A 284 -12.09 -15.50 -23.37
CA ASN A 284 -11.35 -16.76 -23.40
C ASN A 284 -12.30 -17.95 -23.26
N PRO A 285 -12.72 -18.55 -24.39
CA PRO A 285 -13.69 -19.64 -24.43
C PRO A 285 -13.11 -21.01 -24.04
N ASN A 286 -11.82 -21.11 -23.71
CA ASN A 286 -11.17 -22.36 -23.33
C ASN A 286 -10.93 -22.46 -21.81
N GLN A 287 -11.98 -22.19 -21.02
CA GLN A 287 -11.93 -22.23 -19.56
C GLN A 287 -13.08 -23.07 -18.99
N PRO A 288 -12.92 -24.41 -18.90
CA PRO A 288 -13.98 -25.32 -18.46
C PRO A 288 -14.54 -24.96 -17.07
N LYS A 289 -13.69 -24.54 -16.14
CA LYS A 289 -14.10 -24.07 -14.80
C LYS A 289 -15.05 -22.86 -14.85
N VAL A 290 -14.85 -21.93 -15.79
CA VAL A 290 -15.71 -20.74 -15.95
C VAL A 290 -17.10 -21.15 -16.47
N PHE A 291 -17.17 -22.12 -17.40
CA PHE A 291 -18.46 -22.69 -17.80
C PHE A 291 -19.15 -23.41 -16.65
N ALA A 292 -18.42 -24.17 -15.82
CA ALA A 292 -19.01 -24.81 -14.65
C ALA A 292 -19.60 -23.78 -13.67
N MET A 293 -18.86 -22.71 -13.37
CA MET A 293 -19.35 -21.60 -12.53
C MET A 293 -20.58 -20.91 -13.14
N ALA A 294 -20.59 -20.69 -14.46
CA ALA A 294 -21.74 -20.09 -15.15
C ALA A 294 -22.96 -21.01 -15.11
N GLY A 295 -22.75 -22.32 -15.31
CA GLY A 295 -23.77 -23.35 -15.16
C GLY A 295 -24.38 -23.38 -13.76
N ARG A 296 -23.54 -23.28 -12.72
CA ARG A 296 -23.99 -23.14 -11.32
C ARG A 296 -24.85 -21.90 -11.11
N CYS A 297 -24.43 -20.75 -11.64
CA CYS A 297 -25.21 -19.52 -11.55
C CYS A 297 -26.58 -19.69 -12.23
N LEU A 298 -26.62 -20.27 -13.44
CA LEU A 298 -27.84 -20.53 -14.18
C LEU A 298 -28.78 -21.49 -13.43
N LEU A 299 -28.24 -22.53 -12.80
CA LEU A 299 -29.01 -23.47 -11.97
C LEU A 299 -29.66 -22.74 -10.80
N ARG A 300 -28.90 -21.92 -10.07
CA ARG A 300 -29.39 -21.14 -8.93
C ARG A 300 -30.41 -20.07 -9.34
N LEU A 301 -30.32 -19.56 -10.57
CA LEU A 301 -31.30 -18.65 -11.19
C LEU A 301 -32.49 -19.40 -11.82
N ASN A 302 -32.63 -20.72 -11.59
CA ASN A 302 -33.69 -21.58 -12.13
C ASN A 302 -33.77 -21.60 -13.68
N LYS A 303 -32.67 -21.29 -14.38
CA LYS A 303 -32.55 -21.38 -15.84
C LYS A 303 -32.05 -22.77 -16.23
N LEU A 304 -32.88 -23.78 -15.97
CA LEU A 304 -32.47 -25.20 -15.94
C LEU A 304 -31.92 -25.71 -17.28
N LEU A 305 -32.54 -25.35 -18.41
CA LEU A 305 -32.07 -25.80 -19.74
C LEU A 305 -30.70 -25.22 -20.09
N GLU A 306 -30.50 -23.92 -19.82
CA GLU A 306 -29.21 -23.25 -20.05
C GLU A 306 -28.14 -23.78 -19.12
N ALA A 307 -28.49 -24.06 -17.86
CA ALA A 307 -27.60 -24.66 -16.87
C ALA A 307 -27.10 -26.03 -17.34
N GLU A 308 -28.01 -26.92 -17.75
CA GLU A 308 -27.65 -28.26 -18.26
C GLU A 308 -26.69 -28.15 -19.45
N ALA A 309 -27.03 -27.36 -20.46
CA ALA A 309 -26.21 -27.19 -21.65
C ALA A 309 -24.81 -26.64 -21.31
N THR A 310 -24.73 -25.68 -20.39
CA THR A 310 -23.48 -25.02 -19.98
C THR A 310 -22.61 -25.97 -19.15
N LEU A 311 -23.18 -26.73 -18.22
CA LEU A 311 -22.46 -27.71 -17.40
C LEU A 311 -21.96 -28.90 -18.23
N VAL A 312 -22.77 -29.40 -19.16
CA VAL A 312 -22.35 -30.45 -20.11
C VAL A 312 -21.20 -29.96 -20.98
N LYS A 313 -21.24 -28.70 -21.45
CA LYS A 313 -20.13 -28.10 -22.19
C LYS A 313 -18.86 -28.04 -21.36
N ALA A 314 -18.95 -27.67 -20.07
CA ALA A 314 -17.81 -27.68 -19.16
C ALA A 314 -17.17 -29.07 -19.06
N LEU A 315 -17.99 -30.11 -18.85
CA LEU A 315 -17.53 -31.50 -18.70
C LEU A 315 -17.00 -32.13 -20.00
N ASN A 316 -17.52 -31.71 -21.15
CA ASN A 316 -16.98 -32.12 -22.45
C ASN A 316 -15.57 -31.58 -22.68
N SER A 317 -15.24 -30.41 -22.13
CA SER A 317 -13.90 -29.82 -22.22
C SER A 317 -12.97 -30.32 -21.11
N ASP A 318 -13.47 -30.48 -19.89
CA ASP A 318 -12.73 -31.09 -18.78
C ASP A 318 -13.65 -31.99 -17.94
N LYS A 319 -13.47 -33.30 -18.10
CA LYS A 319 -14.25 -34.32 -17.40
C LYS A 319 -13.91 -34.43 -15.91
N TYR A 320 -12.89 -33.76 -15.38
CA TYR A 320 -12.49 -33.88 -13.97
C TYR A 320 -13.12 -32.80 -13.06
N LEU A 321 -14.06 -32.01 -13.59
CA LEU A 321 -14.75 -30.97 -12.84
C LEU A 321 -15.82 -31.54 -11.91
N VAL A 322 -15.39 -31.87 -10.68
CA VAL A 322 -16.24 -32.35 -9.57
C VAL A 322 -17.45 -31.43 -9.36
N ASP A 323 -17.23 -30.12 -9.29
CA ASP A 323 -18.29 -29.13 -9.05
C ASP A 323 -19.40 -29.18 -10.11
N ALA A 324 -19.04 -29.43 -11.37
CA ALA A 324 -19.99 -29.49 -12.47
C ALA A 324 -20.86 -30.76 -12.41
N TYR A 325 -20.31 -31.88 -11.94
CA TYR A 325 -21.09 -33.09 -11.69
C TYR A 325 -22.07 -32.90 -10.55
N ASP A 326 -21.65 -32.29 -9.45
CA ASP A 326 -22.53 -32.00 -8.31
C ASP A 326 -23.71 -31.11 -8.74
N ASP A 327 -23.45 -30.07 -9.55
CA ASP A 327 -24.50 -29.20 -10.08
C ASP A 327 -25.44 -29.92 -11.07
N LEU A 328 -24.93 -30.81 -11.94
CA LEU A 328 -25.78 -31.62 -12.84
C LEU A 328 -26.63 -32.65 -12.08
N ILE A 329 -26.06 -33.29 -11.06
CA ILE A 329 -26.78 -34.24 -10.22
C ILE A 329 -27.92 -33.53 -9.50
N GLU A 330 -27.67 -32.34 -8.94
CA GLU A 330 -28.70 -31.49 -8.36
C GLU A 330 -29.80 -31.18 -9.38
N LEU A 331 -29.41 -30.67 -10.56
CA LEU A 331 -30.32 -30.34 -11.67
C LEU A 331 -31.20 -31.52 -12.09
N PHE A 332 -30.64 -32.71 -12.29
CA PHE A 332 -31.40 -33.88 -12.70
C PHE A 332 -32.27 -34.45 -11.56
N THR A 333 -31.87 -34.26 -10.31
CA THR A 333 -32.70 -34.61 -9.15
C THR A 333 -33.94 -33.71 -9.09
N ILE A 334 -33.78 -32.38 -9.20
CA ILE A 334 -34.92 -31.44 -9.12
C ILE A 334 -35.86 -31.55 -10.33
N THR A 335 -35.33 -31.86 -11.52
CA THR A 335 -36.13 -32.04 -12.74
C THR A 335 -36.70 -33.45 -12.91
N LYS A 336 -36.39 -34.38 -11.98
CA LYS A 336 -36.81 -35.80 -12.03
C LYS A 336 -36.40 -36.52 -13.32
N GLN A 337 -35.25 -36.15 -13.89
CA GLN A 337 -34.71 -36.77 -15.11
C GLN A 337 -33.84 -37.99 -14.75
N ASN A 338 -34.47 -39.08 -14.30
CA ASN A 338 -33.79 -40.25 -13.72
C ASN A 338 -32.75 -40.89 -14.65
N GLU A 339 -33.03 -40.98 -15.95
CA GLU A 339 -32.08 -41.57 -16.91
C GLU A 339 -30.82 -40.72 -17.07
N LYS A 340 -30.97 -39.40 -17.17
CA LYS A 340 -29.80 -38.49 -17.21
C LYS A 340 -29.04 -38.48 -15.88
N LEU A 341 -29.76 -38.56 -14.76
CA LEU A 341 -29.17 -38.66 -13.43
C LEU A 341 -28.28 -39.91 -13.30
N LYS A 342 -28.77 -41.09 -13.73
CA LYS A 342 -27.97 -42.33 -13.76
C LYS A 342 -26.70 -42.17 -14.59
N VAL A 343 -26.80 -41.57 -15.78
CA VAL A 343 -25.64 -41.33 -16.65
C VAL A 343 -24.63 -40.40 -15.97
N ALA A 344 -25.09 -39.30 -15.37
CA ALA A 344 -24.22 -38.35 -14.67
C ALA A 344 -23.50 -39.00 -13.47
N LEU A 345 -24.22 -39.77 -12.64
CA LEU A 345 -23.65 -40.49 -11.50
C LEU A 345 -22.60 -41.53 -11.96
N ASN A 346 -22.89 -42.31 -13.00
CA ASN A 346 -21.94 -43.29 -13.56
C ASN A 346 -20.68 -42.62 -14.10
N ASN A 347 -20.82 -41.53 -14.86
CA ASN A 347 -19.68 -40.76 -15.36
C ASN A 347 -18.84 -40.20 -14.20
N TYR A 348 -19.49 -39.72 -13.14
CA TYR A 348 -18.82 -39.20 -11.96
C TYR A 348 -18.04 -40.28 -11.21
N LEU A 349 -18.59 -41.49 -11.05
CA LEU A 349 -17.89 -42.64 -10.47
C LEU A 349 -16.62 -43.03 -11.25
N GLY A 350 -16.57 -42.72 -12.54
CA GLY A 350 -15.42 -42.96 -13.40
C GLY A 350 -14.21 -42.09 -13.07
N ILE A 351 -14.42 -40.92 -12.46
CA ILE A 351 -13.33 -39.98 -12.10
C ILE A 351 -13.04 -39.95 -10.59
N VAL A 352 -13.99 -40.37 -9.75
CA VAL A 352 -13.86 -40.30 -8.29
C VAL A 352 -13.00 -41.47 -7.77
N PRO A 353 -11.99 -41.21 -6.92
CA PRO A 353 -11.15 -42.26 -6.34
C PRO A 353 -11.95 -43.34 -5.60
N LYS A 354 -11.53 -44.61 -5.75
CA LYS A 354 -12.21 -45.79 -5.17
C LYS A 354 -12.44 -45.72 -3.66
N ASN A 355 -11.53 -45.07 -2.92
CA ASN A 355 -11.56 -45.03 -1.46
C ASN A 355 -12.13 -43.71 -0.90
N SER A 356 -12.83 -42.91 -1.72
CA SER A 356 -13.39 -41.63 -1.26
C SER A 356 -14.79 -41.79 -0.68
N SER A 357 -15.11 -41.02 0.36
CA SER A 357 -16.48 -40.94 0.93
C SER A 357 -17.50 -40.54 -0.13
N LYS A 358 -17.12 -39.60 -1.00
CA LYS A 358 -17.95 -39.15 -2.13
C LYS A 358 -18.37 -40.29 -3.05
N ARG A 359 -17.51 -41.29 -3.26
CA ARG A 359 -17.87 -42.47 -4.06
C ARG A 359 -19.03 -43.24 -3.45
N VAL A 360 -18.99 -43.46 -2.14
CA VAL A 360 -20.05 -44.18 -1.40
C VAL A 360 -21.38 -43.44 -1.52
N GLU A 361 -21.36 -42.10 -1.39
CA GLU A 361 -22.55 -41.26 -1.57
C GLU A 361 -23.13 -41.39 -2.99
N ILE A 362 -22.28 -41.34 -4.02
CA ILE A 362 -22.71 -41.48 -5.42
C ILE A 362 -23.27 -42.88 -5.68
N GLU A 363 -22.64 -43.94 -5.18
CA GLU A 363 -23.09 -45.33 -5.32
C GLU A 363 -24.44 -45.57 -4.62
N GLN A 364 -24.65 -44.98 -3.44
CA GLN A 364 -25.94 -45.03 -2.74
C GLN A 364 -27.03 -44.33 -3.57
N LYS A 365 -26.77 -43.09 -4.01
CA LYS A 365 -27.73 -42.33 -4.80
C LYS A 365 -28.06 -43.03 -6.13
N LEU A 366 -27.11 -43.72 -6.74
CA LEU A 366 -27.33 -44.50 -7.95
C LEU A 366 -28.28 -45.70 -7.70
N LYS A 367 -28.16 -46.38 -6.55
CA LYS A 367 -29.09 -47.46 -6.16
C LYS A 367 -30.51 -46.95 -5.98
N GLU A 368 -30.67 -45.80 -5.31
CA GLU A 368 -31.99 -45.17 -5.07
C GLU A 368 -32.73 -44.80 -6.36
N VAL A 369 -32.00 -44.44 -7.42
CA VAL A 369 -32.59 -44.05 -8.72
C VAL A 369 -32.85 -45.27 -9.64
N THR A 370 -32.30 -46.43 -9.31
CA THR A 370 -32.42 -47.66 -10.10
C THR A 370 -33.52 -48.61 -9.60
N LEU A 371 -33.89 -48.48 -8.32
CA LEU A 371 -35.09 -49.06 -7.71
C LEU A 371 -36.33 -48.30 -8.16
#